data_AF-A0A972JNG2-F1
#
_entry.id   AF-A0A972JNG2-F1
#
_cell.length_a   1.000
_cell.length_b   1.000
_cell.length_c   1.000
_cell.angle_alpha   90.00
_cell.angle_beta   90.00
_cell.angle_gamma   90.00
#
_symmetry.space_group_name_H-M   'P 1'
#
loop_
_entity.id
_entity.type
_entity.pdbx_description
1 polymer ?
#
loop_
_entity_poly.entity_id
_entity_poly.type
_entity_poly.pdbx_seq_one_letter_code
_entity_poly.pdbx_strand_id
1 'polypeptide(L)'
;MQKSFLIILIVTILGAFAIFQFAPSLPAYVGFILGAVIASLVFAFTPAKTADDEEEEYVGPTMTLYVGNLPYKVHEGEVKDLFHEFGPVNSVRLVRDRKTGRRKGFGFVEMSEAGAQKAMSKLNDYNFQERTLKVREAKTQDSDADRNGDN
;
A
#
# COMPACT_ATOMS: atom_id res chain seq x y z
N MET A 1 -0.42 12.50 -7.99
CA MET A 1 0.28 12.50 -9.30
C MET A 1 1.21 13.69 -9.54
N GLN A 2 1.09 14.85 -8.88
CA GLN A 2 1.94 16.03 -9.18
C GLN A 2 3.31 16.09 -8.46
N LYS A 3 3.50 15.37 -7.34
CA LYS A 3 4.76 15.44 -6.55
C LYS A 3 5.94 14.72 -7.22
N SER A 4 5.66 13.60 -7.91
CA SER A 4 6.69 12.82 -8.60
C SER A 4 7.25 13.54 -9.83
N PHE A 5 6.42 14.34 -10.53
CA PHE A 5 6.85 15.11 -11.70
C PHE A 5 7.84 16.22 -11.32
N LEU A 6 7.61 16.87 -10.19
CA LEU A 6 8.47 17.94 -9.68
C LEU A 6 9.82 17.41 -9.17
N ILE A 7 9.84 16.21 -8.55
CA ILE A 7 11.09 15.57 -8.13
C ILE A 7 11.93 15.14 -9.33
N ILE A 8 11.31 14.54 -10.36
CA ILE A 8 12.01 14.16 -11.60
C ILE A 8 12.61 15.40 -12.26
N LEU A 9 11.83 16.49 -12.39
CA LEU A 9 12.31 17.74 -12.98
C LEU A 9 13.53 18.31 -12.23
N ILE A 10 13.51 18.30 -10.89
CA ILE A 10 14.63 18.78 -10.06
C ILE A 10 15.86 17.90 -10.23
N VAL A 11 15.71 16.58 -10.22
CA VAL A 11 16.83 15.63 -10.38
C VAL A 11 17.45 15.77 -11.78
N THR A 12 16.64 15.97 -12.82
CA THR A 12 17.14 16.18 -14.18
C THR A 12 17.90 17.50 -14.32
N ILE A 13 17.40 18.59 -13.72
CA ILE A 13 18.07 19.90 -13.77
C ILE A 13 19.39 19.87 -13.00
N LEU A 14 19.42 19.25 -11.81
CA LEU A 14 20.64 19.12 -11.02
C LEU A 14 21.68 18.21 -11.69
N GLY A 15 21.24 17.11 -12.31
CA GLY A 15 22.13 16.22 -13.07
C GLY A 15 22.76 16.92 -14.27
N ALA A 16 21.96 17.67 -15.05
CA ALA A 16 22.46 18.45 -16.19
C ALA A 16 23.44 19.56 -15.75
N PHE A 17 23.15 20.25 -14.64
CA PHE A 17 24.02 21.30 -14.09
C PHE A 17 25.35 20.74 -13.56
N ALA A 18 25.33 19.57 -12.90
CA ALA A 18 26.54 18.91 -12.43
C ALA A 18 27.45 18.47 -13.59
N ILE A 19 26.88 17.96 -14.69
CA ILE A 19 27.63 17.59 -15.90
C ILE A 19 28.25 18.83 -16.56
N PHE A 20 27.54 19.95 -16.58
CA PHE A 20 28.03 21.23 -17.13
C PHE A 20 29.24 21.78 -16.35
N GLN A 21 29.28 21.60 -15.03
CA GLN A 21 30.38 22.06 -14.17
C GLN A 21 31.62 21.15 -14.18
N PHE A 22 31.46 19.84 -14.40
CA PHE A 22 32.55 18.86 -14.27
C PHE A 22 33.18 18.42 -15.61
N ALA A 23 32.55 18.70 -16.75
CA ALA A 23 33.07 18.29 -18.07
C ALA A 23 32.67 19.26 -19.20
N PRO A 24 33.18 20.51 -19.21
CA PRO A 24 32.78 21.55 -20.18
C PRO A 24 33.23 21.28 -21.63
N SER A 25 34.10 20.29 -21.84
CA SER A 25 34.63 19.93 -23.17
C SER A 25 33.92 18.75 -23.83
N LEU A 26 32.93 18.14 -23.16
CA LEU A 26 32.16 17.07 -23.78
C LEU A 26 31.09 17.66 -24.72
N PRO A 27 31.04 17.24 -25.99
CA PRO A 27 29.97 17.63 -26.89
C PRO A 27 28.61 17.28 -26.31
N ALA A 28 27.62 18.17 -26.47
CA ALA A 28 26.29 18.04 -25.83
C ALA A 28 25.60 16.68 -26.10
N TYR A 29 25.85 16.05 -27.25
CA TYR A 29 25.30 14.74 -27.58
C TYR A 29 25.85 13.61 -26.68
N VAL A 30 27.08 13.73 -26.17
CA VAL A 30 27.68 12.73 -25.26
C VAL A 30 26.99 12.79 -23.91
N GLY A 31 26.69 13.98 -23.40
CA GLY A 31 25.90 14.15 -22.18
C GLY A 31 24.49 13.60 -22.31
N PHE A 32 23.84 13.78 -23.47
CA PHE A 32 22.52 13.24 -23.75
C PHE A 32 22.52 11.70 -23.79
N ILE A 33 23.49 11.08 -24.47
CA ILE A 33 23.61 9.61 -24.55
C ILE A 33 23.90 9.03 -23.15
N LEU A 34 24.82 9.63 -22.40
CA LEU A 34 25.15 9.14 -21.06
C LEU A 34 23.95 9.27 -20.11
N GLY A 35 23.21 10.37 -20.19
CA GLY A 35 21.96 10.58 -19.45
C GLY A 35 20.88 9.56 -19.81
N ALA A 36 20.71 9.25 -21.10
CA ALA A 36 19.75 8.23 -21.56
C ALA A 36 20.15 6.83 -21.09
N VAL A 37 21.43 6.48 -21.12
CA VAL A 37 21.94 5.19 -20.64
C VAL A 37 21.77 5.08 -19.13
N ILE A 38 22.13 6.11 -18.36
CA ILE A 38 21.93 6.10 -16.90
C ILE A 38 20.43 6.04 -16.56
N ALA A 39 19.58 6.79 -17.26
CA ALA A 39 18.13 6.72 -17.06
C ALA A 39 17.57 5.33 -17.39
N SER A 40 18.03 4.70 -18.46
CA SER A 40 17.64 3.32 -18.80
C SER A 40 18.12 2.30 -17.77
N LEU A 41 19.33 2.47 -17.23
CA LEU A 41 19.89 1.61 -16.20
C LEU A 41 19.13 1.78 -14.89
N VAL A 42 18.87 3.02 -14.48
CA VAL A 42 18.09 3.31 -13.27
C VAL A 42 16.65 2.80 -13.45
N PHE A 43 16.04 2.95 -14.62
CA PHE A 43 14.70 2.43 -14.89
C PHE A 43 14.64 0.89 -14.88
N ALA A 44 15.73 0.23 -15.32
CA ALA A 44 15.85 -1.23 -15.26
C ALA A 44 16.04 -1.78 -13.84
N PHE A 45 16.51 -0.95 -12.90
CA PHE A 45 16.68 -1.31 -11.49
C PHE A 45 15.68 -0.66 -10.52
N THR A 46 14.83 0.25 -10.99
CA THR A 46 13.64 0.64 -10.22
C THR A 46 12.64 -0.50 -10.28
N PRO A 47 12.24 -1.09 -9.14
CA PRO A 47 11.09 -1.98 -9.15
C PRO A 47 9.91 -1.14 -9.60
N ALA A 48 9.44 -1.37 -10.82
CA ALA A 48 8.12 -0.95 -11.22
C ALA A 48 7.19 -1.58 -10.17
N LYS A 49 6.46 -0.74 -9.41
CA LYS A 49 5.28 -1.20 -8.69
C LYS A 49 4.27 -1.55 -9.79
N THR A 50 4.45 -2.74 -10.34
CA THR A 50 3.59 -3.35 -11.35
C THR A 50 2.22 -3.43 -10.71
N ALA A 51 1.26 -2.68 -11.23
CA ALA A 51 -0.13 -2.71 -10.79
C ALA A 51 -0.87 -3.96 -11.33
N ASP A 52 -0.12 -5.05 -11.50
CA ASP A 52 -0.62 -6.42 -11.61
C ASP A 52 -0.24 -7.08 -10.28
N ASP A 53 -0.84 -6.58 -9.19
CA ASP A 53 -0.87 -7.29 -7.92
C ASP A 53 -1.74 -8.54 -8.18
N GLU A 54 -1.13 -9.62 -8.68
CA GLU A 54 -1.72 -10.95 -8.51
C GLU A 54 -1.88 -11.12 -7.01
N GLU A 55 -3.12 -10.92 -6.53
CA GLU A 55 -3.48 -11.21 -5.15
C GLU A 55 -3.24 -12.70 -4.98
N GLU A 56 -2.03 -13.10 -4.58
CA GLU A 56 -1.74 -14.44 -4.12
C GLU A 56 -2.65 -14.67 -2.92
N GLU A 57 -3.82 -15.23 -3.21
CA GLU A 57 -4.79 -15.62 -2.22
C GLU A 57 -4.07 -16.60 -1.30
N TYR A 58 -3.78 -16.16 -0.09
CA TYR A 58 -3.10 -16.99 0.87
C TYR A 58 -4.04 -18.15 1.23
N VAL A 59 -3.71 -19.34 0.73
CA VAL A 59 -4.41 -20.59 1.01
C VAL A 59 -3.84 -21.18 2.30
N GLY A 60 -4.32 -20.69 3.43
CA GLY A 60 -3.91 -21.14 4.76
C GLY A 60 -4.88 -20.65 5.84
N PRO A 61 -4.61 -20.89 7.13
CA PRO A 61 -5.47 -20.40 8.20
C PRO A 61 -5.49 -18.87 8.20
N THR A 62 -6.67 -18.30 7.95
CA THR A 62 -6.90 -16.85 7.98
C THR A 62 -7.66 -16.45 9.24
N MET A 63 -7.47 -15.20 9.65
CA MET A 63 -8.22 -14.57 10.73
C MET A 63 -8.69 -13.19 10.28
N THR A 64 -9.94 -12.86 10.61
CA THR A 64 -10.49 -11.53 10.34
C THR A 64 -10.27 -10.62 11.54
N LEU A 65 -9.74 -9.43 11.27
CA LEU A 65 -9.52 -8.37 12.24
C LEU A 65 -10.54 -7.25 12.06
N TYR A 66 -11.07 -6.75 13.17
CA TYR A 66 -11.79 -5.50 13.24
C TYR A 66 -10.80 -4.35 13.43
N VAL A 67 -10.89 -3.35 12.56
CA VAL A 67 -10.04 -2.15 12.59
C VAL A 67 -10.93 -0.93 12.78
N GLY A 68 -10.91 -0.35 13.97
CA GLY A 68 -11.72 0.80 14.38
C GLY A 68 -10.93 2.10 14.50
N ASN A 69 -11.66 3.20 14.59
CA ASN A 69 -11.13 4.57 14.65
C ASN A 69 -10.28 4.97 13.44
N LEU A 70 -10.55 4.35 12.29
CA LEU A 70 -9.90 4.66 11.03
C LEU A 70 -10.23 6.10 10.58
N PRO A 71 -9.26 6.84 10.02
CA PRO A 71 -9.50 8.14 9.39
C PRO A 71 -10.60 8.08 8.36
N TYR A 72 -11.49 9.09 8.32
CA TYR A 72 -12.60 9.11 7.36
C TYR A 72 -12.15 9.19 5.90
N LYS A 73 -10.89 9.54 5.66
CA LYS A 73 -10.28 9.66 4.34
C LYS A 73 -9.45 8.43 3.93
N VAL A 74 -9.22 7.45 4.82
CA VAL A 74 -8.34 6.29 4.54
C VAL A 74 -8.95 5.30 3.55
N HIS A 75 -8.21 4.92 2.53
CA HIS A 75 -8.65 3.99 1.48
C HIS A 75 -8.29 2.54 1.81
N GLU A 76 -8.95 1.59 1.15
CA GLU A 76 -8.67 0.16 1.32
C GLU A 76 -7.21 -0.19 1.01
N GLY A 77 -6.63 0.41 -0.05
CA GLY A 77 -5.21 0.22 -0.38
C GLY A 77 -4.25 0.69 0.73
N GLU A 78 -4.52 1.84 1.36
CA GLU A 78 -3.69 2.34 2.46
C GLU A 78 -3.75 1.41 3.70
N VAL A 79 -4.91 0.82 3.96
CA VAL A 79 -5.08 -0.17 5.03
C VAL A 79 -4.42 -1.50 4.63
N LYS A 80 -4.57 -1.96 3.39
CA LYS A 80 -3.90 -3.16 2.88
C LYS A 80 -2.38 -3.04 3.04
N ASP A 81 -1.79 -1.94 2.57
CA ASP A 81 -0.36 -1.66 2.67
C ASP A 81 0.13 -1.67 4.14
N LEU A 82 -0.63 -1.08 5.06
CA LEU A 82 -0.28 -1.06 6.50
C LEU A 82 -0.28 -2.46 7.13
N PHE A 83 -1.25 -3.30 6.76
CA PHE A 83 -1.37 -4.64 7.31
C PHE A 83 -0.44 -5.66 6.62
N HIS A 84 -0.06 -5.40 5.36
CA HIS A 84 0.85 -6.23 4.58
C HIS A 84 2.26 -6.32 5.18
N GLU A 85 2.67 -5.33 5.96
CA GLU A 85 3.95 -5.36 6.71
C GLU A 85 4.00 -6.51 7.74
N PHE A 86 2.85 -6.98 8.21
CA PHE A 86 2.75 -8.02 9.24
C PHE A 86 2.48 -9.43 8.68
N GLY A 87 2.00 -9.52 7.44
CA GLY A 87 1.74 -10.78 6.75
C GLY A 87 0.84 -10.61 5.52
N PRO A 88 0.62 -11.69 4.75
CA PRO A 88 -0.24 -11.66 3.56
C PRO A 88 -1.68 -11.31 3.95
N VAL A 89 -2.27 -10.36 3.21
CA VAL A 89 -3.63 -9.85 3.41
C VAL A 89 -4.51 -10.34 2.25
N ASN A 90 -5.54 -11.11 2.59
CA ASN A 90 -6.47 -11.68 1.62
C ASN A 90 -7.52 -10.65 1.19
N SER A 91 -8.12 -9.94 2.15
CA SER A 91 -9.17 -8.99 1.83
C SER A 91 -9.22 -7.82 2.81
N VAL A 92 -9.62 -6.64 2.32
CA VAL A 92 -9.86 -5.45 3.15
C VAL A 92 -11.22 -4.87 2.80
N ARG A 93 -12.07 -4.67 3.80
CA ARG A 93 -13.43 -4.14 3.62
C ARG A 93 -13.68 -2.96 4.55
N LEU A 94 -13.80 -1.76 3.99
CA LEU A 94 -14.14 -0.57 4.78
C LEU A 94 -15.65 -0.32 4.82
N VAL A 95 -16.19 -0.13 6.03
CA VAL A 95 -17.64 0.05 6.18
C VAL A 95 -18.04 1.51 5.93
N ARG A 96 -19.02 1.67 5.03
CA ARG A 96 -19.64 2.95 4.68
C ARG A 96 -21.11 2.93 5.06
N ASP A 97 -21.62 4.08 5.48
CA ASP A 97 -23.04 4.27 5.68
C ASP A 97 -23.77 4.28 4.33
N ARG A 98 -24.73 3.37 4.15
CA ARG A 98 -25.50 3.24 2.90
C ARG A 98 -26.41 4.44 2.62
N LYS A 99 -26.82 5.19 3.66
CA LYS A 99 -27.72 6.34 3.49
C LYS A 99 -26.97 7.63 3.14
N THR A 100 -25.83 7.86 3.78
CA THR A 100 -25.07 9.10 3.64
C THR A 100 -23.81 8.96 2.77
N GLY A 101 -23.41 7.73 2.44
CA GLY A 101 -22.16 7.43 1.73
C GLY A 101 -20.90 7.68 2.56
N ARG A 102 -21.02 8.20 3.78
CA ARG A 102 -19.89 8.57 4.64
C ARG A 102 -19.25 7.31 5.24
N ARG A 103 -17.92 7.30 5.32
CA ARG A 103 -17.18 6.20 5.98
C ARG A 103 -17.52 6.22 7.47
N LYS A 104 -17.78 5.04 8.05
CA LYS A 104 -18.07 4.95 9.50
C LYS A 104 -16.80 5.00 10.37
N GLY A 105 -15.62 4.98 9.75
CA GLY A 105 -14.34 5.00 10.45
C GLY A 105 -13.97 3.64 11.05
N PHE A 106 -14.44 2.55 10.44
CA PHE A 106 -14.03 1.20 10.79
C PHE A 106 -14.12 0.28 9.56
N GLY A 107 -13.44 -0.85 9.64
CA GLY A 107 -13.42 -1.87 8.60
C GLY A 107 -12.98 -3.22 9.14
N PHE A 108 -12.89 -4.18 8.22
CA PHE A 108 -12.45 -5.54 8.46
C PHE A 108 -11.28 -5.87 7.54
N VAL A 109 -10.29 -6.57 8.08
CA VAL A 109 -9.10 -7.03 7.35
C VAL A 109 -8.97 -8.53 7.56
N GLU A 110 -8.99 -9.29 6.48
CA GLU A 110 -8.72 -10.72 6.50
C GLU A 110 -7.27 -10.96 6.08
N MET A 111 -6.53 -11.68 6.91
CA MET A 111 -5.12 -11.96 6.67
C MET A 111 -4.74 -13.29 7.33
N SER A 112 -3.54 -13.81 7.04
CA SER A 112 -3.01 -15.00 7.73
C SER A 112 -3.13 -14.88 9.26
N GLU A 113 -3.50 -15.96 9.95
CA GLU A 113 -3.68 -15.97 11.41
C GLU A 113 -2.42 -15.47 12.15
N ALA A 114 -1.24 -15.94 11.71
CA ALA A 114 0.04 -15.53 12.26
C ALA A 114 0.32 -14.02 12.06
N GLY A 115 -0.04 -13.47 10.90
CA GLY A 115 0.07 -12.04 10.63
C GLY A 115 -0.94 -11.22 11.44
N ALA A 116 -2.16 -11.74 11.60
CA ALA A 116 -3.23 -11.08 12.32
C ALA A 116 -2.90 -10.90 13.82
N GLN A 117 -2.34 -11.92 14.48
CA GLN A 117 -1.90 -11.82 15.88
C GLN A 117 -0.79 -10.76 16.07
N LYS A 118 0.16 -10.68 15.12
CA LYS A 118 1.22 -9.65 15.11
C LYS A 118 0.64 -8.26 14.91
N ALA A 119 -0.25 -8.11 13.92
CA ALA A 119 -0.92 -6.85 13.61
C ALA A 119 -1.74 -6.35 14.81
N MET A 120 -2.50 -7.21 15.50
CA MET A 120 -3.21 -6.86 16.73
C MET A 120 -2.26 -6.31 17.79
N SER A 121 -1.12 -6.97 18.01
CA SER A 121 -0.17 -6.58 19.06
C SER A 121 0.57 -5.27 18.75
N LYS A 122 0.76 -4.94 17.47
CA LYS A 122 1.56 -3.79 17.01
C LYS A 122 0.73 -2.58 16.59
N LEU A 123 -0.42 -2.81 15.97
CA LEU A 123 -1.29 -1.76 15.43
C LEU A 123 -2.43 -1.38 16.37
N ASN A 124 -2.74 -2.19 17.40
CA ASN A 124 -3.67 -1.74 18.41
C ASN A 124 -3.07 -0.57 19.19
N ASP A 125 -3.83 0.52 19.29
CA ASP A 125 -3.41 1.81 19.85
C ASP A 125 -2.28 2.52 19.08
N TYR A 126 -2.04 2.14 17.82
CA TYR A 126 -1.10 2.82 16.94
C TYR A 126 -1.70 4.13 16.37
N ASN A 127 -0.90 5.19 16.32
CA ASN A 127 -1.33 6.47 15.75
C ASN A 127 -1.16 6.48 14.23
N PHE A 128 -2.28 6.50 13.52
CA PHE A 128 -2.35 6.53 12.07
C PHE A 128 -3.15 7.75 11.59
N GLN A 129 -2.50 8.66 10.85
CA GLN A 129 -3.08 9.91 10.35
C GLN A 129 -3.87 10.68 11.45
N GLU A 130 -3.21 10.96 12.57
CA GLU A 130 -3.76 11.68 13.74
C GLU A 130 -4.89 10.94 14.48
N ARG A 131 -5.09 9.65 14.21
CA ARG A 131 -6.08 8.83 14.92
C ARG A 131 -5.46 7.55 15.46
N THR A 132 -5.80 7.22 16.69
CA THR A 132 -5.36 6.00 17.35
C THR A 132 -6.20 4.81 16.90
N LEU A 133 -5.63 3.88 16.14
CA LEU A 133 -6.33 2.71 15.64
C LEU A 133 -6.71 1.77 16.79
N LYS A 134 -7.84 1.08 16.64
CA LYS A 134 -8.24 0.00 17.53
C LYS A 134 -8.33 -1.30 16.74
N VAL A 135 -7.41 -2.21 16.96
CA VAL A 135 -7.34 -3.48 16.22
C VAL A 135 -7.69 -4.61 17.16
N ARG A 136 -8.69 -5.42 16.79
CA ARG A 136 -9.17 -6.55 17.58
C ARG A 136 -9.51 -7.70 16.67
N GLU A 137 -9.55 -8.90 17.22
CA GLU A 137 -10.17 -10.04 16.56
C GLU A 137 -11.62 -9.70 16.23
N ALA A 138 -12.02 -9.87 14.97
CA ALA A 138 -13.41 -9.74 14.60
C ALA A 138 -14.14 -10.99 15.07
N LYS A 139 -15.27 -10.82 15.77
CA LYS A 139 -16.19 -11.95 15.94
C LYS A 139 -16.73 -12.27 14.56
N THR A 140 -16.29 -13.38 13.98
CA THR A 140 -16.97 -13.98 12.83
C THR A 140 -18.42 -14.15 13.26
N GLN A 141 -19.32 -13.41 12.63
CA GLN A 141 -20.70 -13.84 12.61
C GLN A 141 -20.65 -15.09 11.77
N ASP A 142 -20.76 -16.26 12.40
CA ASP A 142 -20.91 -17.54 11.72
C ASP A 142 -21.93 -17.34 10.60
N SER A 143 -21.45 -17.14 9.38
CA SER A 143 -22.31 -17.13 8.22
C SER A 143 -22.82 -18.56 8.14
N ASP A 144 -24.14 -18.69 8.26
CA ASP A 144 -24.94 -19.92 8.22
C ASP A 144 -24.72 -20.75 6.92
N ALA A 145 -23.48 -21.17 6.64
CA ALA A 145 -23.08 -21.92 5.46
C ALA A 145 -23.26 -23.45 5.62
N ASP A 146 -23.64 -23.92 6.81
CA ASP A 146 -23.97 -25.32 7.09
C ASP A 146 -25.47 -25.66 6.96
N ARG A 147 -26.30 -24.78 6.36
CA ARG A 147 -27.77 -24.98 6.27
C ARG A 147 -28.33 -25.18 4.86
N ASN A 148 -27.56 -25.69 3.89
CA ASN A 148 -28.14 -26.01 2.59
C ASN A 148 -27.43 -27.18 1.88
N GLY A 149 -27.54 -28.38 2.45
CA GLY A 149 -26.98 -29.62 1.88
C GLY A 149 -27.89 -30.85 1.93
N ASP A 150 -29.13 -30.72 2.40
CA ASP A 150 -30.10 -31.84 2.43
C ASP A 150 -31.41 -31.41 1.73
N ASN A 151 -31.53 -31.69 0.42
CA ASN A 151 -32.82 -31.97 -0.24
C ASN A 151 -32.64 -32.74 -1.55
#